data_AF-R9KJF1-F1
#
_entry.id   AF-R9KJF1-F1
#
_cell.length_a   1.000
_cell.length_b   1.000
_cell.length_c   1.000
_cell.angle_alpha   90.00
_cell.angle_beta   90.00
_cell.angle_gamma   90.00
#
_symmetry.space_group_name_H-M   'P 1'
#
loop_
_entity.id
_entity.type
_entity.pdbx_description
1 polymer ?
#
loop_
_entity_poly.entity_id
_entity_poly.type
_entity_poly.pdbx_seq_one_letter_code
_entity_poly.pdbx_strand_id
1 'polypeptide(L)' 'MKSQEERIKEFMKGMSEMTEKTGITYAVEAGRNMVVFDVWNNDPVELEITVGTEVVKKDGRTSITTFDRSNITE' A
#
# COMPACT_ATOMS: atom_id res chain seq x y z
N MET A 1 19.07 5.46 14.53
CA MET A 1 17.90 4.87 13.83
C MET A 1 16.68 5.64 14.30
N LYS A 2 15.79 6.10 13.40
CA LYS A 2 14.59 6.86 13.80
C LYS A 2 13.73 6.04 14.76
N SER A 3 13.03 6.70 15.68
CA SER A 3 12.11 6.02 16.58
C SER A 3 10.94 5.40 15.79
N GLN A 4 10.22 4.46 16.40
CA GLN A 4 9.03 3.90 15.76
C GLN A 4 7.99 5.00 15.50
N GLU A 5 7.82 5.93 16.44
CA GLU A 5 6.88 7.04 16.32
C GLU A 5 7.24 7.99 15.17
N GLU A 6 8.52 8.33 15.02
CA GLU A 6 9.02 9.15 13.91
C GLU A 6 8.77 8.48 12.56
N ARG A 7 9.02 7.16 12.47
CA ARG A 7 8.75 6.39 11.25
C ARG A 7 7.25 6.32 10.93
N ILE A 8 6.39 6.18 11.94
CA ILE A 8 4.94 6.20 11.76
C ILE A 8 4.49 7.58 11.24
N LYS A 9 4.98 8.66 11.84
CA LYS A 9 4.67 10.03 11.39
C LYS A 9 5.05 10.26 9.93
N GLU A 10 6.24 9.82 9.53
CA GLU A 10 6.69 9.91 8.14
C GLU A 10 5.85 9.07 7.18
N PHE A 11 5.49 7.84 7.58
CA PHE A 11 4.61 6.98 6.81
C PHE A 11 3.25 7.62 6.59
N MET A 12 2.62 8.13 7.66
CA MET A 12 1.30 8.77 7.60
C MET A 12 1.31 10.02 6.71
N LYS A 13 2.40 10.81 6.78
CA LYS A 13 2.60 11.94 5.88
C LYS A 13 2.67 11.49 4.42
N GLY A 14 3.48 10.47 4.11
CA GLY A 14 3.60 9.92 2.76
C GLY A 14 2.26 9.38 2.23
N MET A 15 1.46 8.72 3.07
CA MET A 15 0.13 8.26 2.69
C MET A 15 -0.80 9.42 2.33
N SER A 16 -0.76 10.51 3.10
CA SER A 16 -1.58 11.70 2.84
C SER A 16 -1.20 12.35 1.51
N GLU A 17 0.10 12.54 1.26
CA GLU A 17 0.62 13.08 0.00
C GLU A 17 0.26 12.19 -1.20
N MET A 18 0.27 10.86 -1.02
CA MET A 18 -0.13 9.92 -2.06
C MET A 18 -1.64 9.98 -2.33
N THR A 19 -2.48 10.10 -1.30
CA THR A 19 -3.93 10.27 -1.46
C THR A 19 -4.26 11.54 -2.22
N GLU A 20 -3.63 12.67 -1.90
CA GLU A 20 -3.82 13.92 -2.67
C GLU A 20 -3.46 13.75 -4.15
N LYS A 21 -2.38 13.01 -4.43
CA LYS A 21 -1.88 12.80 -5.78
C LYS A 21 -2.72 11.82 -6.61
N THR A 22 -3.25 10.76 -6.01
CA THR A 22 -3.88 9.65 -6.74
C THR A 22 -5.38 9.54 -6.54
N GLY A 23 -5.94 10.22 -5.53
CA GLY A 23 -7.32 10.00 -5.10
C GLY A 23 -7.53 8.68 -4.35
N ILE A 24 -6.49 7.86 -4.18
CA ILE A 24 -6.58 6.56 -3.52
C ILE A 24 -6.17 6.69 -2.06
N THR A 25 -7.00 6.17 -1.17
CA THR A 25 -6.75 6.11 0.27
C THR A 25 -7.06 4.73 0.83
N TYR A 26 -6.80 4.54 2.13
CA TYR A 26 -7.26 3.37 2.86
C TYR A 26 -8.31 3.79 3.88
N ALA A 27 -9.36 2.99 4.02
CA ALA A 27 -10.37 3.16 5.05
C ALA A 27 -10.30 2.00 6.05
N VAL A 28 -10.42 2.34 7.33
CA VAL A 28 -10.44 1.38 8.44
C VAL A 28 -11.60 1.71 9.34
N GLU A 29 -12.44 0.72 9.60
CA GLU A 29 -13.48 0.78 10.61
C GLU A 29 -13.20 -0.28 11.68
N ALA A 30 -13.54 0.01 12.94
CA ALA A 30 -13.35 -0.94 14.02
C ALA A 30 -14.11 -2.25 13.74
N GLY A 31 -13.39 -3.38 13.81
CA GLY A 31 -13.97 -4.70 13.53
C GLY A 31 -14.14 -5.04 12.04
N ARG A 32 -13.62 -4.20 11.12
CA ARG A 32 -13.61 -4.45 9.68
C ARG A 32 -12.18 -4.61 9.14
N ASN A 33 -12.06 -5.25 7.98
CA ASN A 33 -10.81 -5.28 7.24
C ASN A 33 -10.47 -3.89 6.72
N MET A 34 -9.19 -3.58 6.60
CA MET A 34 -8.73 -2.41 5.86
C MET A 34 -9.14 -2.57 4.39
N VAL A 35 -9.74 -1.53 3.82
CA VAL A 35 -10.10 -1.47 2.41
C VAL A 35 -9.37 -0.31 1.74
N VAL A 36 -9.05 -0.46 0.46
CA VAL A 36 -8.58 0.65 -0.37
C VAL A 36 -9.79 1.32 -0.99
N PHE A 37 -9.77 2.64 -1.09
CA PHE A 37 -10.91 3.45 -1.45
C PHE A 37 -10.51 4.56 -2.42
N ASP A 38 -11.30 4.74 -3.47
CA ASP A 38 -11.15 5.83 -4.43
C ASP A 38 -12.04 6.99 -3.98
N VAL A 39 -11.40 8.07 -3.52
CA VAL A 39 -12.06 9.27 -2.99
C VAL A 39 -12.76 10.07 -4.09
N TRP A 40 -12.27 10.00 -5.33
CA TRP A 40 -12.85 10.76 -6.45
C TRP A 40 -14.13 10.10 -6.96
N ASN A 41 -14.18 8.77 -6.95
CA ASN A 41 -15.35 7.99 -7.36
C ASN A 41 -16.26 7.59 -6.18
N ASN A 42 -15.77 7.72 -4.95
CA ASN A 42 -16.44 7.31 -3.71
C ASN A 42 -16.78 5.81 -3.68
N ASP A 43 -15.84 4.98 -4.14
CA ASP A 43 -16.01 3.53 -4.30
C ASP A 43 -14.86 2.74 -3.67
N PRO A 44 -15.12 1.55 -3.09
CA PRO A 44 -14.07 0.64 -2.66
C PRO A 44 -13.33 0.07 -3.87
N VAL A 45 -12.00 0.00 -3.76
CA VAL A 45 -11.14 -0.57 -4.79
C VAL A 45 -10.87 -2.03 -4.45
N GLU A 46 -11.34 -2.93 -5.30
CA GLU A 46 -10.93 -4.33 -5.24
C GLU A 46 -9.50 -4.47 -5.76
N LEU A 47 -8.58 -4.77 -4.85
CA LEU A 47 -7.21 -5.06 -5.21
C LEU A 47 -7.03 -6.56 -5.37
N GLU A 48 -6.66 -6.99 -6.58
CA GLU A 48 -6.11 -8.32 -6.78
C GLU A 48 -4.71 -8.37 -6.17
N ILE A 49 -4.63 -8.78 -4.90
CA ILE A 49 -3.35 -8.96 -4.22
C ILE A 49 -2.82 -10.35 -4.58
N THR A 50 -2.09 -10.44 -5.69
CA THR A 50 -1.27 -11.63 -5.96
C THR A 50 -0.12 -11.63 -4.94
N VAL A 51 -0.07 -12.66 -4.09
CA VAL A 51 0.89 -12.75 -2.99
C VAL A 51 2.33 -12.55 -3.51
N GLY A 52 2.92 -11.42 -3.09
CA GLY A 52 4.35 -11.11 -3.18
C GLY A 52 4.93 -10.98 -4.58
N THR A 53 4.52 -10.02 -5.41
CA THR A 53 5.30 -9.68 -6.61
C THR A 53 5.54 -8.17 -6.69
N GLU A 54 6.80 -7.73 -6.61
CA GLU A 54 7.17 -6.42 -7.12
C GLU A 54 7.23 -6.49 -8.64
N VAL A 55 6.36 -5.72 -9.30
CA VAL A 55 6.25 -5.66 -10.75
C VAL A 55 6.93 -4.38 -11.23
N VAL A 56 8.19 -4.50 -11.70
CA VAL A 56 8.88 -3.38 -12.35
C VAL A 56 8.65 -3.46 -13.86
N LYS A 57 8.02 -2.44 -14.44
CA LYS A 57 7.92 -2.27 -15.90
C LYS A 57 8.97 -1.26 -16.36
N LYS A 58 9.92 -1.73 -17.17
CA LYS A 58 10.91 -0.87 -17.85
C LYS A 58 11.05 -1.30 -19.31
N ASP A 59 10.97 -0.34 -20.23
CA ASP A 59 11.14 -0.55 -21.68
C ASP A 59 10.28 -1.68 -22.26
N GLY A 60 9.00 -1.76 -21.83
CA GLY A 60 8.06 -2.78 -22.29
C GLY A 60 8.33 -4.20 -21.77
N ARG A 61 9.35 -4.39 -20.93
CA ARG A 61 9.66 -5.66 -20.26
C ARG A 61 9.23 -5.59 -18.80
N THR A 62 8.56 -6.64 -18.38
CA THR A 62 8.11 -6.83 -17.00
C THR A 62 9.13 -7.71 -16.29
N SER A 63 9.73 -7.19 -15.21
CA SER A 63 10.55 -7.97 -14.30
C SER A 63 9.74 -8.27 -13.04
N ILE A 64 9.73 -9.53 -12.63
CA ILE A 64 8.92 -10.09 -11.54
C ILE A 64 9.88 -10.48 -10.43
N THR A 65 9.79 -9.82 -9.27
CA THR A 65 10.53 -10.21 -8.05
C THR A 65 9.56 -10.67 -6.98
N THR A 66 9.68 -11.92 -6.52
CA THR A 66 8.75 -12.50 -5.54
C THR A 66 9.22 -12.25 -4.10
N PHE A 67 8.37 -11.63 -3.27
CA PHE A 67 8.62 -11.45 -1.83
C PHE A 67 7.84 -12.49 -1.02
N ASP A 68 8.51 -13.57 -0.65
CA ASP A 68 7.97 -14.58 0.26
C ASP A 68 8.05 -14.09 1.72
N ARG A 69 6.91 -14.13 2.43
CA ARG A 69 6.80 -13.79 3.86
C ARG A 69 7.31 -14.90 4.78
N SER A 70 7.80 -16.02 4.25
CA SER A 70 8.45 -17.08 5.03
C SER A 70 9.65 -16.62 5.88
N ASN A 71 10.21 -15.43 5.59
CA ASN A 71 11.35 -14.86 6.32
C ASN A 71 10.98 -13.76 7.34
N ILE A 72 9.69 -13.47 7.55
CA ILE A 72 9.25 -12.61 8.66
C ILE A 72 8.94 -13.51 9.85
N THR A 73 9.97 -13.84 10.63
CA THR A 73 9.81 -14.44 11.97
C THR A 73 9.56 -13.34 13.00
N GLU A 74 8.62 -13.59 13.93
CA GLU A 74 8.33 -12.75 15.12
C GLU A 74 9.58 -12.42 15.95
#